data_AF-A0A521MSW4-F1
#
_entry.id   AF-A0A521MSW4-F1
#
_cell.length_a   1.000
_cell.length_b   1.000
_cell.length_c   1.000
_cell.angle_alpha   90.00
_cell.angle_beta   90.00
_cell.angle_gamma   90.00
#
_symmetry.space_group_name_H-M   'P 1'
#
loop_
_entity.id
_entity.type
_entity.pdbx_description
1 polymer ?
#
loop_
_entity_poly.entity_id
_entity_poly.type
_entity_poly.pdbx_seq_one_letter_code
_entity_poly.pdbx_strand_id
1 'polypeptide(L)' 'MTETLAPALTWRQKQQGLWVATAADARPVGIVTEKWVHGFVVTGRSGKDLGTHRSLDEAQAALEASL' A
#
# COMPACT_ATOMS: atom_id res chain seq x y z
N MET A 1 14.90 -21.13 10.18
CA MET A 1 13.96 -20.00 10.35
C MET A 1 13.53 -19.63 8.96
N THR A 2 12.27 -19.87 8.61
CA THR A 2 11.74 -19.61 7.27
C THR A 2 11.61 -18.10 7.11
N GLU A 3 12.60 -17.48 6.47
CA GLU A 3 12.53 -16.10 6.01
C GLU A 3 11.43 -16.07 4.95
N THR A 4 10.20 -15.79 5.36
CA THR A 4 9.13 -15.41 4.45
C THR A 4 9.58 -14.10 3.82
N LEU A 5 10.27 -14.18 2.68
CA LEU A 5 10.62 -13.06 1.84
C LEU A 5 9.31 -12.40 1.40
N ALA A 6 8.81 -11.48 2.22
CA ALA A 6 7.71 -10.61 1.82
C ALA A 6 8.10 -10.00 0.47
N PRO A 7 7.23 -10.04 -0.55
CA PRO A 7 7.56 -9.50 -1.85
C PRO A 7 8.02 -8.05 -1.67
N ALA A 8 9.26 -7.77 -2.06
CA ALA A 8 9.85 -6.45 -1.86
C ALA A 8 9.05 -5.40 -2.64
N LEU A 9 8.18 -4.68 -1.95
CA LEU A 9 7.42 -3.58 -2.52
C LEU A 9 8.28 -2.33 -2.54
N THR A 10 8.25 -1.64 -3.67
CA THR A 10 8.77 -0.28 -3.78
C THR A 10 7.60 0.68 -3.70
N TRP A 11 7.60 1.51 -2.67
CA TRP A 11 6.65 2.61 -2.50
C TRP A 11 7.18 3.87 -3.16
N ARG A 12 6.33 4.53 -3.96
CA ARG A 12 6.64 5.84 -4.53
C ARG A 12 5.46 6.79 -4.34
N GLN A 13 5.73 7.96 -3.80
CA GLN A 13 4.76 9.04 -3.79
C GLN A 13 4.61 9.59 -5.20
N LYS A 14 3.41 9.52 -5.78
CA LYS A 14 3.12 10.02 -7.13
C LYS A 14 2.63 11.47 -7.10
N GLN A 15 1.93 11.86 -6.04
CA GLN A 15 1.49 13.22 -5.75
C GLN A 15 1.24 13.35 -4.24
N GLN A 16 0.98 14.57 -3.76
CA GLN A 16 0.54 14.81 -2.38
C GLN A 16 -0.68 13.92 -2.06
N GLY A 17 -0.60 13.20 -0.94
CA GLY A 17 -1.66 12.28 -0.52
C GLY A 17 -1.86 11.02 -1.38
N LEU A 18 -0.94 10.65 -2.27
CA LEU A 18 -1.04 9.41 -3.06
C LEU A 18 0.30 8.70 -3.17
N TRP A 19 0.32 7.46 -2.69
CA TRP A 19 1.45 6.54 -2.78
C TRP A 19 1.05 5.32 -3.59
N VAL A 20 1.95 4.86 -4.46
CA VAL A 20 1.75 3.68 -5.28
C VAL A 20 2.77 2.63 -4.88
N ALA A 21 2.30 1.42 -4.59
CA ALA A 21 3.13 0.25 -4.40
C ALA A 21 3.39 -0.42 -5.74
N THR A 22 4.66 -0.72 -6.00
CA THR A 22 5.11 -1.46 -7.18
C THR A 22 5.89 -2.70 -6.76
N ALA A 23 5.61 -3.83 -7.42
CA ALA A 23 6.42 -5.04 -7.26
C ALA A 23 7.80 -4.88 -7.91
N ALA A 24 8.70 -5.82 -7.64
CA ALA A 24 10.05 -5.85 -8.24
C ALA A 24 10.03 -5.84 -9.78
N ASP A 25 8.98 -6.38 -10.41
CA ASP A 25 8.76 -6.37 -11.85
C ASP A 25 8.15 -5.05 -12.39
N ALA A 26 8.09 -4.02 -11.55
CA ALA A 26 7.51 -2.71 -11.82
C ALA A 26 5.98 -2.67 -12.04
N ARG A 27 5.25 -3.79 -11.86
CA ARG A 27 3.78 -3.75 -11.89
C ARG A 27 3.22 -3.06 -10.63
N PRO A 28 2.20 -2.21 -10.78
CA PRO A 28 1.48 -1.65 -9.63
C PRO A 28 0.66 -2.75 -8.94
N VAL A 29 0.77 -2.82 -7.62
CA VAL A 29 0.07 -3.83 -6.80
C VAL A 29 -0.92 -3.22 -5.80
N GLY A 30 -0.92 -1.90 -5.66
CA GLY A 30 -1.88 -1.18 -4.85
C GLY A 30 -1.51 0.29 -4.70
N ILE A 31 -2.39 1.02 -4.04
CA ILE A 31 -2.22 2.44 -3.74
C ILE A 31 -2.63 2.71 -2.30
N VAL A 32 -2.02 3.75 -1.72
CA VAL A 32 -2.51 4.39 -0.50
C VAL A 32 -2.90 5.82 -0.86
N THR A 33 -4.11 6.23 -0.45
CA THR A 33 -4.61 7.59 -0.66
C THR A 33 -4.91 8.24 0.68
N GLU A 34 -4.36 9.41 0.93
CA GLU A 34 -4.72 10.24 2.07
C GLU A 34 -6.06 10.92 1.84
N LYS A 35 -6.97 10.75 2.78
CA LYS A 35 -8.24 11.43 2.89
C LYS A 35 -8.20 12.26 4.16
N TRP A 36 -8.20 13.58 4.02
CA TRP A 36 -8.03 14.57 5.09
C TRP A 36 -8.85 14.30 6.38
N VAL A 37 -10.10 13.83 6.25
CA VAL A 37 -10.98 13.54 7.40
C VAL A 37 -10.90 12.08 7.87
N HIS A 38 -10.41 11.18 7.03
CA HIS A 38 -10.48 9.73 7.26
C HIS A 38 -9.13 9.07 7.51
N GLY A 39 -8.00 9.71 7.18
CA GLY A 39 -6.67 9.11 7.26
C GLY A 39 -6.25 8.49 5.93
N PHE A 40 -5.58 7.34 5.96
CA PHE A 40 -4.97 6.69 4.80
C PHE A 40 -5.78 5.49 4.36
N VAL A 41 -6.34 5.55 3.16
CA VAL A 41 -7.13 4.47 2.56
C VAL A 41 -6.25 3.61 1.68
N VAL A 42 -6.32 2.29 1.86
CA VAL A 42 -5.53 1.33 1.09
C VAL A 42 -6.42 0.66 0.05
N THR A 43 -5.95 0.61 -1.18
CA THR A 43 -6.63 -0.11 -2.26
C THR A 43 -5.66 -1.10 -2.90
N GLY A 44 -6.02 -2.38 -2.88
CA GLY A 44 -5.24 -3.44 -3.47
C GLY A 44 -5.35 -3.49 -5.00
N ARG A 45 -4.52 -4.33 -5.64
CA ARG A 45 -4.46 -4.48 -7.12
C ARG A 45 -5.81 -4.74 -7.78
N SER A 46 -6.71 -5.46 -7.11
CA SER A 46 -8.04 -5.78 -7.63
C SER A 46 -9.05 -4.63 -7.52
N GLY A 47 -8.64 -3.48 -6.97
CA GLY A 47 -9.54 -2.38 -6.62
C GLY A 47 -10.27 -2.59 -5.29
N LYS A 48 -9.97 -3.66 -4.55
CA LYS A 48 -10.54 -3.92 -3.22
C LYS A 48 -10.01 -2.90 -2.21
N ASP A 49 -10.92 -2.28 -1.47
CA ASP A 49 -10.60 -1.49 -0.29
C ASP A 49 -10.11 -2.43 0.84
N LEU A 50 -8.90 -2.17 1.33
CA LEU A 50 -8.27 -2.96 2.41
C LEU A 50 -8.44 -2.31 3.78
N GLY A 51 -9.15 -1.18 3.85
CA GLY A 51 -9.41 -0.43 5.05
C GLY A 51 -8.82 0.97 5.05
N THR A 52 -9.09 1.64 6.16
CA THR A 52 -8.62 3.00 6.44
C THR A 52 -7.78 2.99 7.72
N HIS A 53 -6.61 3.62 7.65
CA HIS A 53 -5.59 3.59 8.68
C HIS A 53 -5.22 5.00 9.15
N ARG A 54 -4.69 5.11 10.36
CA ARG A 54 -4.36 6.43 10.94
C ARG A 54 -3.04 6.98 10.42
N SER A 55 -2.18 6.09 9.92
CA SER A 55 -0.83 6.40 9.47
C SER A 55 -0.54 5.77 8.12
N LEU A 56 0.36 6.40 7.35
CA LEU A 56 0.86 5.84 6.10
C LEU A 56 1.53 4.47 6.31
N ASP A 57 2.30 4.31 7.38
CA ASP A 57 2.99 3.05 7.71
C ASP A 57 2.03 1.87 7.90
N GLU A 58 0.99 2.06 8.73
CA GLU A 58 -0.08 1.06 8.92
C GLU A 58 -0.79 0.71 7.61
N ALA A 59 -1.01 1.71 6.76
CA ALA A 59 -1.64 1.54 5.46
C ALA A 59 -0.76 0.72 4.49
N GLN A 60 0.55 0.97 4.50
CA GLN A 60 1.50 0.21 3.68
C GLN A 60 1.60 -1.24 4.14
N ALA A 61 1.73 -1.45 5.45
CA ALA A 61 1.78 -2.78 6.05
C ALA A 61 0.50 -3.60 5.77
N ALA A 62 -0.67 -2.96 5.76
CA ALA A 62 -1.93 -3.61 5.42
C ALA A 62 -1.98 -4.09 3.95
N LEU A 63 -1.40 -3.33 3.01
CA LEU A 63 -1.25 -3.79 1.63
C LEU A 63 -0.29 -4.97 1.56
N GLU A 64 0.87 -4.87 2.21
CA GLU A 64 1.89 -5.93 2.22
C GLU A 64 1.36 -7.26 2.78
N ALA A 65 0.54 -7.20 3.84
CA ALA A 65 -0.11 -8.38 4.41
C ALA A 65 -1.22 -8.99 3.53
N SER A 66 -1.71 -8.26 2.52
CA SER A 66 -2.80 -8.69 1.63
C SER A 66 -2.31 -9.26 0.29
N LEU A 67 -1.01 -9.23 0.00
CA LEU A 67 -0.39 -9.73 -1.24
C LEU A 67 -0.04 -11.22 -1.15
#